data_AF-A0A744ENH8-F1
#
_entry.id   AF-A0A744ENH8-F1
#
_cell.length_a   1.000
_cell.length_b   1.000
_cell.length_c   1.000
_cell.angle_alpha   90.00
_cell.angle_beta   90.00
_cell.angle_gamma   90.00
#
_symmetry.space_group_name_H-M   'P 1'
#
loop_
_entity.id
_entity.type
_entity.pdbx_description
1 polymer ?
#
loop_
_entity_poly.entity_id
_entity_poly.type
_entity_poly.pdbx_seq_one_letter_code
_entity_poly.pdbx_strand_id
1 'polypeptide(L)'
;TVYVGTRKSEIYWRIYDKALEQNIDGITWYRSEVELKKVTVDVLSNVDAFFVGLCDYSASVVSKHIEHVKKLPRDKQQKNKNMLPCLELLSKVKRARRQFAKIAGEVLNVFDGDTGAAFGLLACDDAVNKFSLDEYQHTLKRGGVMYSQFINKRNLYEVS
;
A
#
# COMPACT_ATOMS: atom_id res chain seq x y z
N THR A 1 -13.34 4.84 -27.00
CA THR A 1 -12.30 4.19 -26.19
C THR A 1 -12.89 3.08 -25.35
N VAL A 2 -12.24 1.93 -25.31
CA VAL A 2 -12.57 0.76 -24.47
C VAL A 2 -11.55 0.65 -23.34
N TYR A 3 -12.02 0.32 -22.14
CA TYR A 3 -11.21 0.14 -20.95
C TYR A 3 -11.39 -1.27 -20.39
N VAL A 4 -10.30 -1.93 -20.01
CA VAL A 4 -10.35 -3.20 -19.25
C VAL A 4 -9.60 -3.02 -17.95
N GLY A 5 -10.30 -3.20 -16.83
CA GLY A 5 -9.81 -2.87 -15.50
C GLY A 5 -10.02 -1.40 -15.11
N THR A 6 -9.31 -0.93 -14.07
CA THR A 6 -9.41 0.45 -13.57
C THR A 6 -8.03 1.07 -13.46
N ARG A 7 -7.91 2.41 -13.41
CA ARG A 7 -6.61 3.06 -13.19
C ARG A 7 -5.94 2.68 -11.85
N LYS A 8 -6.64 2.01 -10.92
CA LYS A 8 -6.06 1.55 -9.66
C LYS A 8 -5.63 0.09 -9.70
N SER A 9 -6.02 -0.68 -10.71
CA SER A 9 -5.63 -2.08 -10.84
C SER A 9 -4.15 -2.21 -11.24
N GLU A 10 -3.59 -3.39 -10.99
CA GLU A 10 -2.19 -3.68 -11.34
C GLU A 10 -1.97 -3.79 -12.85
N ILE A 11 -3.01 -4.21 -13.58
CA ILE A 11 -3.06 -4.24 -15.03
C ILE A 11 -4.28 -3.41 -15.46
N TYR A 12 -4.08 -2.45 -16.35
CA TYR A 12 -5.14 -1.59 -16.89
C TYR A 12 -4.95 -1.40 -18.40
N TRP A 13 -5.94 -1.75 -19.20
CA TRP A 13 -5.87 -1.65 -20.66
C TRP A 13 -6.74 -0.53 -21.20
N ARG A 14 -6.25 0.08 -22.29
CA ARG A 14 -6.97 1.08 -23.07
C ARG A 14 -6.84 0.76 -24.55
N ILE A 15 -7.97 0.62 -25.23
CA ILE A 15 -8.02 0.43 -26.69
C ILE A 15 -8.82 1.59 -27.27
N TYR A 16 -8.22 2.38 -28.14
CA TYR A 16 -8.83 3.62 -28.61
C TYR A 16 -8.34 4.04 -29.98
N ASP A 17 -9.08 4.96 -30.59
CA ASP A 17 -8.71 5.64 -31.83
C ASP A 17 -7.72 6.76 -31.51
N LYS A 18 -6.45 6.56 -31.86
CA LYS A 18 -5.36 7.50 -31.65
C LYS A 18 -5.39 8.64 -32.65
N ALA A 19 -5.90 8.41 -33.86
CA ALA A 19 -6.07 9.48 -34.84
C ALA A 19 -7.09 10.50 -34.32
N LEU A 20 -8.23 10.02 -33.83
CA LEU A 20 -9.25 10.86 -33.20
C LEU A 20 -8.72 11.54 -31.93
N GLU A 21 -7.96 10.84 -31.08
CA GLU A 21 -7.37 11.44 -29.87
C GLU A 21 -6.42 12.61 -30.19
N GLN A 22 -5.72 12.54 -31.33
CA GLN A 22 -4.75 13.55 -31.76
C GLN A 22 -5.34 14.58 -32.75
N ASN A 23 -6.65 14.49 -33.05
CA ASN A 23 -7.33 15.30 -34.08
C ASN A 23 -6.64 15.24 -35.45
N ILE A 24 -6.23 14.04 -35.86
CA ILE A 24 -5.64 13.79 -37.17
C ILE A 24 -6.69 13.17 -38.07
N ASP A 25 -7.07 13.88 -39.12
CA ASP A 25 -8.06 13.42 -40.08
C ASP A 25 -7.43 12.60 -41.21
N GLY A 26 -8.22 11.67 -41.78
CA GLY A 26 -7.84 10.90 -42.96
C GLY A 26 -6.93 9.69 -42.71
N ILE A 27 -6.67 9.33 -41.44
CA ILE A 27 -5.84 8.17 -41.07
C ILE A 27 -6.59 7.28 -40.08
N THR A 28 -6.57 5.97 -40.31
CA THR A 28 -7.04 4.98 -39.34
C THR A 28 -5.89 4.58 -38.42
N TRP A 29 -5.89 5.07 -37.18
CA TRP A 29 -4.87 4.72 -36.19
C TRP A 29 -5.51 4.24 -34.89
N TYR A 30 -5.64 2.93 -34.71
CA TYR A 30 -6.03 2.36 -33.43
C TYR A 30 -4.81 2.02 -32.58
N ARG A 31 -4.90 2.26 -31.27
CA ARG A 31 -3.85 1.91 -30.32
C ARG A 31 -4.42 1.09 -29.17
N SER A 32 -3.69 0.04 -28.81
CA SER A 32 -3.89 -0.77 -27.61
C SER A 32 -2.72 -0.51 -26.66
N GLU A 33 -3.01 -0.01 -25.46
CA GLU A 33 -2.02 0.32 -24.43
C GLU A 33 -2.34 -0.43 -23.14
N VAL A 34 -1.31 -0.93 -22.47
CA VAL A 34 -1.41 -1.51 -21.13
C VAL A 34 -0.57 -0.72 -20.15
N GLU A 35 -1.19 -0.31 -19.05
CA GLU A 35 -0.54 0.28 -17.89
C GLU A 35 -0.33 -0.80 -16.83
N LEU A 36 0.93 -1.00 -16.44
CA LEU A 36 1.33 -2.01 -15.47
C LEU A 36 1.85 -1.34 -14.20
N LYS A 37 1.38 -1.80 -13.04
CA LYS A 37 1.79 -1.27 -11.72
C LYS A 37 2.42 -2.37 -10.88
N LYS A 38 3.32 -1.95 -9.98
CA LYS A 38 4.07 -2.84 -9.07
C LYS A 38 4.87 -3.94 -9.80
N VAL A 39 5.31 -3.68 -11.03
CA VAL A 39 6.17 -4.59 -11.77
C VAL A 39 7.61 -4.48 -11.26
N THR A 40 8.30 -5.60 -11.13
CA THR A 40 9.72 -5.60 -10.76
C THR A 40 10.59 -5.16 -11.92
N VAL A 41 11.78 -4.61 -11.63
CA VAL A 41 12.73 -4.14 -12.66
C VAL A 41 13.18 -5.28 -13.61
N ASP A 42 13.01 -6.53 -13.19
CA ASP A 42 13.32 -7.73 -13.98
C ASP A 42 12.59 -7.76 -15.33
N VAL A 43 11.44 -7.08 -15.46
CA VAL A 43 10.71 -6.95 -16.73
C VAL A 43 11.57 -6.39 -17.86
N LEU A 44 12.52 -5.50 -17.54
CA LEU A 44 13.41 -4.90 -18.52
C LEU A 44 14.36 -5.91 -19.17
N SER A 45 14.58 -7.06 -18.51
CA SER A 45 15.43 -8.13 -19.05
C SER A 45 14.78 -8.84 -20.25
N ASN A 46 13.45 -8.87 -20.32
CA ASN A 46 12.71 -9.42 -21.46
C ASN A 46 11.27 -8.87 -21.47
N VAL A 47 11.12 -7.67 -22.05
CA VAL A 47 9.84 -6.95 -22.10
C VAL A 47 8.81 -7.71 -22.94
N ASP A 48 9.23 -8.28 -24.08
CA ASP A 48 8.35 -9.02 -24.98
C ASP A 48 7.77 -10.26 -24.29
N ALA A 49 8.61 -11.04 -23.60
CA ALA A 49 8.18 -12.23 -22.87
C ALA A 49 7.22 -11.88 -21.71
N PHE A 50 7.48 -10.78 -21.01
CA PHE A 50 6.61 -10.32 -19.94
C PHE A 50 5.26 -9.86 -20.49
N PHE A 51 5.26 -9.09 -21.59
CA PHE A 51 4.05 -8.62 -22.25
C PHE A 51 3.20 -9.78 -22.78
N VAL A 52 3.80 -10.76 -23.46
CA VAL A 52 3.12 -11.98 -23.90
C VAL A 52 2.48 -12.73 -22.73
N GLY A 53 3.15 -12.75 -21.57
CA GLY A 53 2.66 -13.41 -20.36
C GLY A 53 1.47 -12.73 -19.64
N LEU A 54 0.97 -11.58 -20.11
CA LEU A 54 -0.13 -10.87 -19.43
C LEU A 54 -1.49 -11.56 -19.62
N CYS A 55 -1.85 -11.93 -20.86
CA CYS A 55 -3.08 -12.66 -21.20
C CYS A 55 -3.02 -13.25 -22.63
N ASP A 56 -4.03 -14.04 -23.01
CA ASP A 56 -4.12 -14.64 -24.34
C ASP A 56 -4.16 -13.60 -25.48
N TYR A 57 -4.78 -12.44 -25.22
CA TYR A 57 -4.79 -11.33 -26.17
C TYR A 57 -3.40 -10.71 -26.36
N SER A 58 -2.64 -10.44 -25.31
CA SER A 58 -1.28 -9.90 -25.47
C SER A 58 -0.34 -10.90 -26.13
N ALA A 59 -0.54 -12.19 -25.88
CA ALA A 59 0.18 -13.26 -26.56
C ALA A 59 -0.10 -13.29 -28.07
N SER A 60 -1.37 -13.10 -28.48
CA SER A 60 -1.75 -13.12 -29.90
C SER A 60 -1.30 -11.88 -30.68
N VAL A 61 -1.07 -10.76 -30.00
CA VAL A 61 -0.60 -9.50 -30.62
C VAL A 61 0.87 -9.58 -31.05
N VAL A 62 1.70 -10.38 -30.35
CA VAL A 62 3.12 -10.50 -30.68
C VAL A 62 3.35 -11.61 -31.70
N SER A 63 3.66 -11.24 -32.95
CA SER A 63 3.90 -12.20 -34.04
C SER A 63 5.26 -12.91 -33.98
N LYS A 64 6.12 -12.58 -33.01
CA LYS A 64 7.44 -13.18 -32.86
C LYS A 64 7.31 -14.49 -32.08
N HIS A 65 7.89 -15.56 -32.60
CA HIS A 65 8.13 -16.78 -31.86
C HIS A 65 9.09 -16.45 -30.70
N ILE A 66 8.55 -16.14 -29.52
CA ILE A 66 9.37 -15.93 -28.32
C ILE A 66 9.78 -17.30 -27.82
N GLU A 67 10.88 -17.79 -28.38
CA GLU A 67 11.59 -18.94 -27.83
C GLU A 67 12.10 -18.53 -26.44
N HIS A 68 11.45 -19.05 -25.42
CA HIS A 68 11.80 -18.89 -24.01
C HIS A 68 11.50 -17.51 -23.41
N VAL A 69 10.28 -17.40 -22.86
CA VAL A 69 10.10 -16.66 -21.60
C VAL A 69 11.12 -17.25 -20.61
N LYS A 70 12.19 -16.51 -20.29
CA LYS A 70 13.16 -16.92 -19.26
C LYS A 70 12.44 -16.93 -17.92
N LYS A 71 11.77 -18.04 -17.63
CA LYS A 71 11.23 -18.34 -16.31
C LYS A 71 12.44 -18.43 -15.38
N LEU A 72 12.41 -17.64 -14.31
CA LEU A 72 13.39 -17.81 -13.24
C LEU A 72 13.42 -19.29 -12.85
N PRO A 73 14.58 -19.87 -12.54
CA PRO A 73 14.68 -21.21 -11.97
C PRO A 73 13.67 -21.40 -10.81
N ARG A 74 13.06 -22.59 -10.71
CA ARG A 74 11.93 -22.84 -9.77
C ARG A 74 12.27 -22.48 -8.33
N ASP A 75 13.51 -22.71 -7.92
CA ASP A 75 14.10 -22.33 -6.64
C ASP A 75 14.06 -20.81 -6.40
N LYS A 76 14.42 -20.00 -7.41
CA LYS A 76 14.35 -18.54 -7.33
C LYS A 76 12.92 -18.01 -7.34
N GLN A 77 12.02 -18.65 -8.10
CA GLN A 77 10.59 -18.31 -8.08
C GLN A 77 9.97 -18.59 -6.72
N GLN A 78 10.26 -19.75 -6.13
CA GLN A 78 9.75 -20.14 -4.82
C GLN A 78 10.32 -19.24 -3.72
N LYS A 79 11.61 -18.90 -3.78
CA LYS A 79 12.24 -17.96 -2.85
C LYS A 79 11.58 -16.58 -2.92
N ASN A 80 11.34 -16.05 -4.12
CA ASN A 80 10.64 -14.78 -4.29
C ASN A 80 9.20 -14.84 -3.79
N LYS A 81 8.47 -15.92 -4.10
CA LYS A 81 7.09 -16.13 -3.63
C LYS A 81 7.01 -16.16 -2.10
N ASN A 82 7.98 -16.78 -1.43
CA ASN A 82 8.06 -16.82 0.02
C ASN A 82 8.54 -15.49 0.64
N MET A 83 9.35 -14.71 -0.11
CA MET A 83 9.87 -13.42 0.34
C MET A 83 8.84 -12.29 0.22
N LEU A 84 7.92 -12.37 -0.74
CA LEU A 84 6.86 -11.38 -0.94
C LEU A 84 6.02 -11.11 0.34
N PRO A 85 5.49 -12.14 1.05
CA PRO A 85 4.82 -11.93 2.33
C PRO A 85 5.68 -11.23 3.39
N CYS A 86 6.96 -11.56 3.46
CA CYS A 86 7.90 -10.92 4.40
C CYS A 86 8.12 -9.44 4.04
N LEU A 87 8.29 -9.12 2.76
CA LEU A 87 8.45 -7.73 2.28
C LEU A 87 7.18 -6.90 2.48
N GLU A 88 6.01 -7.51 2.27
CA GLU A 88 4.73 -6.87 2.58
C GLU A 88 4.57 -6.60 4.07
N LEU A 89 4.91 -7.56 4.92
CA LEU A 89 4.90 -7.40 6.37
C LEU A 89 5.85 -6.29 6.81
N LEU A 90 7.10 -6.29 6.33
CA LEU A 90 8.07 -5.24 6.61
C LEU A 90 7.58 -3.86 6.16
N SER A 91 6.90 -3.80 5.02
CA SER A 91 6.30 -2.55 4.52
C SER A 91 5.16 -2.06 5.42
N LYS A 92 4.31 -2.97 5.91
CA LYS A 92 3.25 -2.65 6.89
C LYS A 92 3.86 -2.15 8.20
N VAL A 93 4.87 -2.83 8.73
CA VAL A 93 5.60 -2.42 9.95
C VAL A 93 6.23 -1.04 9.77
N LYS A 94 6.89 -0.78 8.63
CA LYS A 94 7.50 0.53 8.34
C LYS A 94 6.47 1.65 8.32
N ARG A 95 5.27 1.40 7.76
CA ARG A 95 4.17 2.38 7.76
C ARG A 95 3.61 2.61 9.16
N ALA A 96 3.35 1.53 9.91
CA ALA A 96 2.89 1.60 11.29
C ALA A 96 3.86 2.41 12.15
N ARG A 97 5.18 2.18 12.02
CA ARG A 97 6.20 2.94 12.73
C ARG A 97 6.19 4.44 12.40
N ARG A 98 5.97 4.79 11.12
CA ARG A 98 5.87 6.20 10.70
C ARG A 98 4.62 6.87 11.27
N GLN A 99 3.49 6.18 11.26
CA GLN A 99 2.23 6.68 11.83
C GLN A 99 2.36 6.85 13.34
N PHE A 100 2.89 5.84 14.04
CA PHE A 100 3.17 5.90 15.46
C PHE A 100 4.09 7.06 15.81
N ALA A 101 5.21 7.25 15.09
CA ALA A 101 6.15 8.34 15.37
C ALA A 101 5.50 9.72 15.21
N LYS A 102 4.62 9.89 14.21
CA LYS A 102 3.86 11.13 14.03
C LYS A 102 2.91 11.38 15.21
N ILE A 103 2.09 10.40 15.54
CA ILE A 103 1.10 10.49 16.62
C ILE A 103 1.78 10.68 17.97
N ALA A 104 2.83 9.90 18.26
CA ALA A 104 3.61 10.03 19.48
C ALA A 104 4.25 11.41 19.60
N GLY A 105 4.75 11.98 18.50
CA GLY A 105 5.27 13.35 18.47
C GLY A 105 4.19 14.40 18.80
N GLU A 106 3.00 14.27 18.23
CA GLU A 106 1.86 15.15 18.53
C GLU A 106 1.44 15.07 20.01
N VAL A 107 1.34 13.84 20.54
CA VAL A 107 1.00 13.62 21.96
C VAL A 107 2.09 14.16 22.89
N LEU A 108 3.37 13.93 22.57
CA LEU A 108 4.49 14.47 23.35
C LEU A 108 4.49 15.99 23.36
N ASN A 109 4.15 16.65 22.26
CA ASN A 109 4.01 18.11 22.23
C ASN A 109 2.88 18.61 23.15
N VAL A 110 1.77 17.88 23.26
CA VAL A 110 0.66 18.23 24.18
C VAL A 110 1.09 18.13 25.64
N PHE A 111 2.01 17.24 25.96
CA PHE A 111 2.52 17.02 27.31
C PHE A 111 3.88 17.67 27.56
N ASP A 112 4.30 18.65 26.74
CA ASP A 112 5.58 19.37 26.87
C ASP A 112 6.80 18.43 27.01
N GLY A 113 6.75 17.27 26.35
CA GLY A 113 7.80 16.25 26.41
C GLY A 113 7.73 15.30 27.62
N ASP A 114 6.69 15.34 28.45
CA ASP A 114 6.45 14.31 29.48
C ASP A 114 6.09 12.98 28.81
N THR A 115 7.13 12.15 28.63
CA THR A 115 7.05 10.83 28.01
C THR A 115 6.17 9.88 28.79
N GLY A 116 6.06 10.08 30.11
CA GLY A 116 5.20 9.30 30.95
C GLY A 116 3.74 9.57 30.63
N ALA A 117 3.29 10.82 30.77
CA ALA A 117 1.90 11.18 30.49
C ALA A 117 1.49 10.83 29.04
N ALA A 118 2.40 11.04 28.08
CA ALA A 118 2.22 10.67 26.68
C ALA A 118 2.07 9.15 26.49
N PHE A 119 2.94 8.35 27.11
CA PHE A 119 2.81 6.90 27.09
C PHE A 119 1.50 6.44 27.75
N GLY A 120 1.11 7.07 28.86
CA GLY A 120 -0.13 6.79 29.56
C GLY A 120 -1.38 7.00 28.69
N LEU A 121 -1.37 8.02 27.82
CA LEU A 121 -2.45 8.27 26.86
C LEU A 121 -2.44 7.28 25.68
N LEU A 122 -1.25 6.85 25.23
CA LEU A 122 -1.08 5.95 24.08
C LEU A 122 -1.24 4.47 24.45
N ALA A 123 -1.04 4.10 25.70
CA ALA A 123 -1.17 2.75 26.18
C ALA A 123 -2.64 2.31 26.13
N CYS A 124 -2.88 1.14 25.54
CA CYS A 124 -4.21 0.51 25.53
C CYS A 124 -4.40 -0.30 26.81
N ASP A 125 -5.55 -0.18 27.47
CA ASP A 125 -5.87 -0.88 28.71
C ASP A 125 -5.72 -2.41 28.59
N ASP A 126 -6.07 -2.98 27.43
CA ASP A 126 -5.90 -4.41 27.14
C ASP A 126 -4.42 -4.84 27.16
N ALA A 127 -3.52 -3.98 26.69
CA ALA A 127 -2.08 -4.26 26.69
C ALA A 127 -1.49 -4.07 28.10
N VAL A 128 -1.94 -3.05 28.82
CA VAL A 128 -1.51 -2.77 30.21
C VAL A 128 -1.82 -3.95 31.12
N ASN A 129 -3.06 -4.46 31.05
CA ASN A 129 -3.50 -5.60 31.85
C ASN A 129 -2.79 -6.90 31.47
N LYS A 130 -2.53 -7.10 30.18
CA LYS A 130 -1.88 -8.32 29.66
C LYS A 130 -0.40 -8.42 30.01
N PHE A 131 0.30 -7.28 30.07
CA PHE A 131 1.74 -7.24 30.33
C PHE A 131 2.10 -6.78 31.74
N SER A 132 1.12 -6.70 32.65
CA SER A 132 1.31 -6.29 34.04
C SER A 132 2.16 -5.02 34.17
N LEU A 133 1.82 -3.99 33.38
CA LEU A 133 2.53 -2.69 33.38
C LEU A 133 2.18 -1.84 34.62
N ASP A 134 1.90 -2.48 35.75
CA ASP A 134 1.39 -1.85 36.96
C ASP A 134 2.39 -0.86 37.57
N GLU A 135 3.68 -1.06 37.32
CA GLU A 135 4.75 -0.13 37.69
C GLU A 135 4.57 1.27 37.06
N TYR A 136 3.84 1.36 35.95
CA TYR A 136 3.52 2.60 35.26
C TYR A 136 2.14 3.17 35.63
N GLN A 137 1.44 2.63 36.63
CA GLN A 137 0.07 3.04 37.01
C GLN A 137 -0.06 4.54 37.32
N HIS A 138 0.92 5.15 38.00
CA HIS A 138 0.89 6.59 38.31
C HIS A 138 0.90 7.44 37.03
N THR A 139 1.65 6.97 36.05
CA THR A 139 1.88 7.59 34.75
C THR A 139 0.67 7.41 33.81
N LEU A 140 0.07 6.21 33.84
CA LEU A 140 -1.19 5.88 33.15
C LEU A 140 -2.37 6.71 33.68
N LYS A 141 -2.45 6.92 35.01
CA LYS A 141 -3.51 7.74 35.62
C LYS A 141 -3.49 9.19 35.13
N ARG A 142 -2.31 9.81 34.94
CA ARG A 142 -2.20 11.18 34.39
C ARG A 142 -2.71 11.27 32.95
N GLY A 143 -2.37 10.30 32.09
CA GLY A 143 -2.88 10.24 30.71
C GLY A 143 -4.39 9.94 30.63
N GLY A 144 -4.88 9.02 31.46
CA GLY A 144 -6.29 8.62 31.52
C GLY A 144 -7.25 9.72 31.98
N VAL A 145 -6.81 10.65 32.83
CA VAL A 145 -7.62 11.83 33.23
C VAL A 145 -7.91 12.75 32.02
N MET A 146 -6.94 12.95 31.12
CA MET A 146 -7.18 13.71 29.88
C MET A 146 -8.05 12.94 28.89
N TYR A 147 -7.86 11.62 28.76
CA TYR A 147 -8.70 10.77 27.90
C TYR A 147 -10.17 10.77 28.33
N SER A 148 -10.43 10.62 29.63
CA SER A 148 -11.78 10.66 30.20
C SER A 148 -12.43 12.04 30.06
N GLN A 149 -11.69 13.13 30.24
CA GLN A 149 -12.18 14.49 29.97
C GLN A 149 -12.48 14.74 28.48
N PHE A 150 -11.67 14.17 27.58
CA PHE A 150 -11.88 14.27 26.13
C PHE A 150 -13.13 13.49 25.68
N ILE A 151 -13.31 12.26 26.17
CA ILE A 151 -14.53 11.46 25.90
C ILE A 151 -15.78 12.15 26.46
N ASN A 152 -15.73 12.66 27.69
CA ASN A 152 -16.87 13.37 28.27
C ASN A 152 -17.24 14.64 27.49
N LYS A 153 -16.25 15.41 27.00
CA LYS A 153 -16.50 16.53 26.10
C LYS A 153 -17.11 16.07 24.77
N ARG A 154 -16.62 15.00 24.17
CA ARG A 154 -17.14 14.49 22.88
C ARG A 154 -18.60 14.06 22.99
N ASN A 155 -18.97 13.36 24.06
CA ASN A 155 -20.35 12.95 24.34
C ASN A 155 -21.29 14.15 24.59
N LEU A 156 -20.78 15.29 25.10
CA LEU A 156 -21.57 16.52 25.25
C LEU A 156 -21.89 17.20 23.90
N TYR A 157 -21.04 17.03 22.88
CA TYR A 157 -21.26 17.61 21.55
C TYR A 157 -22.04 16.68 20.59
N GLU A 158 -22.19 15.39 20.89
CA GLU A 158 -22.97 14.44 20.10
C GLU A 158 -24.44 14.29 20.59
N VAL A 159 -24.82 15.00 21.67
CA VAL A 159 -26.18 14.98 22.27
C VAL A 159 -26.89 16.34 22.14
N SER A 160 -26.52 17.17 21.17
CA SER A 160 -27.22 18.43 20.83
C SER A 160 -27.76 18.43 19.41
#